data_AF-A0A8H5A2I4-F1
#
_entry.id   AF-A0A8H5A2I4-F1
#
_cell.length_a   1.000
_cell.length_b   1.000
_cell.length_c   1.000
_cell.angle_alpha   90.00
_cell.angle_beta   90.00
_cell.angle_gamma   90.00
#
_symmetry.space_group_name_H-M   'P 1'
#
loop_
_entity.id
_entity.type
_entity.pdbx_description
1 polymer ?
#
loop_
_entity_poly.entity_id
_entity_poly.type
_entity_poly.pdbx_seq_one_letter_code
_entity_poly.pdbx_strand_id
1 'polypeptide(L)'
;MLCPEPEGLGSTVSMDCVKGEDEYDLDIFMNYGYAGGSPQVLRWVTEHMELLHDPPYSDWECAITCGTTSAMEIAFRLFCNPGDTILMESHTYTGTLSAALAQGLKIQGVAMDELGLVPEDLNHKLENWDSLKGPKPSVLYMIPCGQNPTGSTQSLERRQAIYRVAEAHDLYIFEDDPYYLIQLGEDSSEDSDKGLDTDDYLRSLPASYLSLDVSGRVLRMDTTSKVLAPGLRCGWVTASSQVINKFIAYSEVSVASPSGPSQAMIYKLLDQTWGHEGFIWWAMMLSVQYRRRRDILSTACKAHLPSGICSWRVPDVGMFLWINLNLSYPSLAMNNKDSEWEAYRYTEDTIFSKAQENGVVVSKGSWFMTNVTEMRGTRELDINIIPETLCESYTGERGEEELKNVAYFLAAGTGDICGSYQKRNLWHPERPYLTLGRNPHLAAGTPLKDINGKSLRAGLLICWDLTFPEGFRALVQDGADLIIIPAYWSTAGGEDIRQLNGDAEIVFLDSVLTARAFENNAVVVFCNAGGLSRVTLPILGSLGSIPPCEDKVEVFGVDLDVLRVAEERYKIRKDMQSLEWQYK
;
A
#
# COMPACT_ATOMS: atom_id res chain seq x y z
N MET A 1 -20.19 12.06 43.46
CA MET A 1 -19.67 10.78 43.95
C MET A 1 -18.52 10.45 43.01
N LEU A 2 -17.31 10.86 43.40
CA LEU A 2 -16.09 10.74 42.59
C LEU A 2 -15.60 9.29 42.70
N CYS A 3 -15.34 8.65 41.56
CA CYS A 3 -14.60 7.38 41.55
C CYS A 3 -13.20 7.64 42.10
N PRO A 4 -12.68 6.80 43.01
CA PRO A 4 -11.31 6.93 43.48
C PRO A 4 -10.34 6.59 42.33
N GLU A 5 -9.25 7.34 42.23
CA GLU A 5 -8.12 6.99 41.38
C GLU A 5 -7.56 5.62 41.82
N PRO A 6 -7.19 4.73 40.88
CA PRO A 6 -6.51 3.50 41.24
C PRO A 6 -5.05 3.83 41.59
N GLU A 7 -4.78 4.02 42.89
CA GLU A 7 -3.45 3.84 43.44
C GLU A 7 -3.00 2.40 43.20
N GLY A 8 -1.88 2.20 42.50
CA GLY A 8 -1.13 0.94 42.56
C GLY A 8 -1.14 -0.01 41.34
N LEU A 9 -1.13 0.50 40.11
CA LEU A 9 -0.64 -0.28 38.94
C LEU A 9 0.86 -0.02 38.72
N GLY A 10 1.64 -0.22 39.77
CA GLY A 10 3.07 -0.48 39.66
C GLY A 10 3.26 -1.99 39.74
N SER A 11 3.22 -2.68 38.61
CA SER A 11 3.73 -4.05 38.52
C SER A 11 4.27 -4.31 37.12
N THR A 12 5.47 -3.82 36.85
CA THR A 12 6.44 -4.60 36.08
C THR A 12 6.48 -5.98 36.72
N VAL A 13 5.93 -6.98 36.05
CA VAL A 13 6.17 -8.37 36.44
C VAL A 13 7.65 -8.60 36.13
N SER A 14 8.55 -8.45 37.11
CA SER A 14 9.91 -8.93 36.94
C SER A 14 9.83 -10.45 36.89
N MET A 15 9.81 -10.98 35.68
CA MET A 15 9.95 -12.41 35.45
C MET A 15 11.43 -12.72 35.54
N ASP A 16 11.96 -12.72 36.77
CA ASP A 16 13.37 -12.99 37.03
C ASP A 16 13.68 -14.43 36.61
N CYS A 17 14.35 -14.59 35.47
CA CYS A 17 14.86 -15.87 34.99
C CYS A 17 16.38 -15.86 35.07
N VAL A 18 16.97 -16.76 35.86
CA VAL A 18 18.42 -16.90 36.00
C VAL A 18 18.92 -18.01 35.07
N LYS A 19 20.09 -17.80 34.45
CA LYS A 19 20.71 -18.80 33.56
C LYS A 19 20.93 -20.13 34.29
N GLY A 20 20.23 -21.17 33.81
CA GLY A 20 20.31 -22.52 34.36
C GLY A 20 19.30 -22.84 35.48
N GLU A 21 18.44 -21.89 35.89
CA GLU A 21 17.45 -22.12 36.96
C GLU A 21 16.05 -22.52 36.46
N ASP A 22 15.62 -22.06 35.27
CA ASP A 22 14.29 -22.35 34.72
C ASP A 22 14.32 -23.27 33.48
N GLU A 23 13.73 -24.45 33.60
CA GLU A 23 13.50 -25.35 32.46
C GLU A 23 12.32 -24.84 31.62
N TYR A 24 12.59 -24.49 30.34
CA TYR A 24 11.52 -24.20 29.37
C TYR A 24 11.10 -25.50 28.66
N ASP A 25 10.14 -26.18 29.28
CA ASP A 25 9.76 -27.55 28.95
C ASP A 25 8.39 -27.67 28.28
N LEU A 26 8.11 -28.87 27.76
CA LEU A 26 6.95 -29.16 26.92
C LEU A 26 5.63 -28.70 27.55
N ASP A 27 5.46 -28.90 28.85
CA ASP A 27 4.25 -28.52 29.57
C ASP A 27 4.05 -26.99 29.64
N ILE A 28 5.13 -26.21 29.55
CA ILE A 28 5.11 -24.74 29.58
C ILE A 28 4.90 -24.20 28.18
N PHE A 29 5.76 -24.56 27.22
CA PHE A 29 5.73 -23.94 25.89
C PHE A 29 4.59 -24.45 24.99
N MET A 30 3.90 -25.52 25.38
CA MET A 30 2.67 -25.96 24.71
C MET A 30 1.39 -25.32 25.28
N ASN A 31 1.51 -24.53 26.36
CA ASN A 31 0.38 -23.87 27.02
C ASN A 31 0.30 -22.37 26.62
N TYR A 32 -0.67 -21.65 27.19
CA TYR A 32 -0.75 -20.20 27.06
C TYR A 32 0.51 -19.53 27.62
N GLY A 33 1.03 -18.54 26.88
CA GLY A 33 2.22 -17.78 27.24
C GLY A 33 1.91 -16.32 27.58
N TYR A 34 2.88 -15.68 28.24
CA TYR A 34 2.86 -14.23 28.43
C TYR A 34 3.05 -13.51 27.09
N ALA A 35 2.33 -12.41 26.88
CA ALA A 35 2.33 -11.68 25.62
C ALA A 35 3.70 -11.07 25.26
N GLY A 36 4.51 -10.72 26.27
CA GLY A 36 5.90 -10.29 26.06
C GLY A 36 6.84 -11.41 25.63
N GLY A 37 6.42 -12.67 25.68
CA GLY A 37 7.25 -13.85 25.43
C GLY A 37 7.70 -14.56 26.70
N SER A 38 8.35 -15.71 26.55
CA SER A 38 8.81 -16.48 27.70
C SER A 38 10.01 -15.81 28.39
N PRO A 39 10.11 -15.89 29.72
CA PRO A 39 11.23 -15.31 30.48
C PRO A 39 12.60 -15.79 29.98
N GLN A 40 12.68 -17.05 29.56
CA GLN A 40 13.92 -17.67 29.11
C GLN A 40 14.42 -17.08 27.79
N VAL A 41 13.51 -16.83 26.83
CA VAL A 41 13.87 -16.18 25.57
C VAL A 41 14.13 -14.69 25.80
N LEU A 42 13.30 -14.03 26.62
CA LEU A 42 13.46 -12.62 26.95
C LEU A 42 14.81 -12.33 27.61
N ARG A 43 15.27 -13.16 28.54
CA ARG A 43 16.61 -13.04 29.13
C ARG A 43 17.68 -13.07 28.05
N TRP A 44 17.67 -14.10 27.19
CA TRP A 44 18.65 -14.24 26.13
C TRP A 44 18.63 -13.04 25.17
N VAL A 45 17.44 -12.59 24.76
CA VAL A 45 17.30 -11.42 23.88
C VAL A 45 17.83 -10.16 24.57
N THR A 46 17.53 -9.95 25.85
CA THR A 46 18.00 -8.78 26.61
C THR A 46 19.54 -8.76 26.69
N GLU A 47 20.16 -9.88 27.09
CA GLU A 47 21.62 -10.03 27.08
C GLU A 47 22.22 -9.80 25.68
N HIS A 48 21.53 -10.28 24.64
CA HIS A 48 21.96 -10.11 23.26
C HIS A 48 21.89 -8.66 22.78
N MET A 49 20.84 -7.93 23.16
CA MET A 49 20.69 -6.50 22.83
C MET A 49 21.72 -5.64 23.57
N GLU A 50 22.03 -5.97 24.82
CA GLU A 50 23.11 -5.32 25.57
C GLU A 50 24.47 -5.55 24.91
N LEU A 51 24.77 -6.79 24.50
CA LEU A 51 26.01 -7.14 23.80
C LEU A 51 26.17 -6.41 22.45
N LEU A 52 25.10 -6.30 21.66
CA LEU A 52 25.17 -5.76 20.30
C LEU A 52 25.01 -4.25 20.22
N HIS A 53 24.18 -3.68 21.09
CA HIS A 53 23.66 -2.33 20.90
C HIS A 53 23.88 -1.41 22.10
N ASP A 54 24.00 -1.94 23.32
CA ASP A 54 24.25 -1.19 24.57
C ASP A 54 23.49 0.16 24.64
N PRO A 55 22.14 0.15 24.75
CA PRO A 55 21.34 1.36 24.66
C PRO A 55 21.71 2.37 25.78
N PRO A 56 21.90 3.67 25.48
CA PRO A 56 22.48 4.63 26.42
C PRO A 56 21.47 5.22 27.43
N TYR A 57 20.43 4.48 27.78
CA TYR A 57 19.39 4.85 28.74
C TYR A 57 19.01 3.63 29.60
N SER A 58 18.42 3.83 30.78
CA SER A 58 18.29 2.76 31.77
C SER A 58 17.00 1.93 31.68
N ASP A 59 15.94 2.50 31.12
CA ASP A 59 14.59 1.92 31.12
C ASP A 59 14.19 1.37 29.75
N TRP A 60 15.11 0.76 29.01
CA TRP A 60 14.76 -0.03 27.83
C TRP A 60 14.33 -1.45 28.22
N GLU A 61 13.40 -2.00 27.44
CA GLU A 61 12.90 -3.37 27.59
C GLU A 61 12.77 -4.03 26.22
N CYS A 62 12.60 -5.35 26.23
CA CYS A 62 12.34 -6.15 25.03
C CYS A 62 10.97 -6.86 25.12
N ALA A 63 10.35 -7.09 23.96
CA ALA A 63 9.22 -8.02 23.84
C ALA A 63 9.41 -8.93 22.62
N ILE A 64 9.08 -10.22 22.75
CA ILE A 64 9.11 -11.16 21.64
C ILE A 64 7.92 -10.90 20.72
N THR A 65 8.15 -10.95 19.40
CA THR A 65 7.14 -10.62 18.38
C THR A 65 6.94 -11.77 17.41
N CYS A 66 5.84 -11.73 16.65
CA CYS A 66 5.59 -12.66 15.54
C CYS A 66 6.42 -12.30 14.27
N GLY A 67 7.56 -11.64 14.45
CA GLY A 67 8.40 -11.07 13.40
C GLY A 67 8.14 -9.58 13.16
N THR A 68 9.04 -8.92 12.40
CA THR A 68 9.04 -7.45 12.21
C THR A 68 7.74 -6.93 11.60
N THR A 69 7.09 -7.68 10.69
CA THR A 69 5.79 -7.28 10.12
C THR A 69 4.70 -7.11 11.18
N SER A 70 4.62 -8.02 12.16
CA SER A 70 3.67 -7.90 13.27
C SER A 70 4.07 -6.79 14.22
N ALA A 71 5.36 -6.64 14.51
CA ALA A 71 5.86 -5.57 15.37
C ALA A 71 5.54 -4.18 14.79
N MET A 72 5.77 -4.01 13.49
CA MET A 72 5.48 -2.78 12.75
C MET A 72 3.98 -2.44 12.76
N GLU A 73 3.13 -3.44 12.53
CA GLU A 73 1.68 -3.27 12.49
C GLU A 73 1.16 -2.76 13.84
N ILE A 74 1.62 -3.36 14.93
CA ILE A 74 1.30 -2.93 16.30
C ILE A 74 1.87 -1.53 16.56
N ALA A 75 3.13 -1.28 16.17
CA ALA A 75 3.76 0.02 16.34
C ALA A 75 2.96 1.15 15.67
N PHE A 76 2.47 0.95 14.45
CA PHE A 76 1.59 1.94 13.81
C PHE A 76 0.33 2.22 14.61
N ARG A 77 -0.30 1.22 15.21
CA ARG A 77 -1.50 1.42 16.05
C ARG A 77 -1.22 2.12 17.37
N LEU A 78 -0.01 1.97 17.92
CA LEU A 78 0.38 2.62 19.16
C LEU A 78 0.68 4.10 18.96
N PHE A 79 1.23 4.47 17.80
CA PHE A 79 1.78 5.81 17.55
C PHE A 79 0.96 6.65 16.57
N CYS A 80 0.06 6.05 15.80
CA CYS A 80 -0.67 6.72 14.72
C CYS A 80 -2.18 6.47 14.83
N ASN A 81 -2.96 7.41 14.30
CA ASN A 81 -4.38 7.29 14.04
C ASN A 81 -4.66 7.25 12.52
N PRO A 82 -5.80 6.69 12.07
CA PRO A 82 -6.21 6.81 10.68
C PRO A 82 -6.21 8.26 10.19
N GLY A 83 -5.59 8.53 9.05
CA GLY A 83 -5.41 9.86 8.49
C GLY A 83 -4.09 10.55 8.84
N ASP A 84 -3.36 10.06 9.86
CA ASP A 84 -2.02 10.56 10.19
C ASP A 84 -1.02 10.27 9.07
N THR A 85 0.03 11.08 9.00
CA THR A 85 1.11 10.90 8.02
C THR A 85 2.36 10.37 8.70
N ILE A 86 2.96 9.32 8.11
CA ILE A 86 4.24 8.77 8.54
C ILE A 86 5.31 9.04 7.49
N LEU A 87 6.55 9.21 7.95
CA LEU A 87 7.72 9.41 7.08
C LEU A 87 8.37 8.07 6.76
N MET A 88 8.72 7.89 5.49
CA MET A 88 9.41 6.69 5.01
C MET A 88 10.46 7.05 3.97
N GLU A 89 11.48 6.22 3.84
CA GLU A 89 12.39 6.22 2.69
C GLU A 89 11.63 6.21 1.35
N SER A 90 12.05 7.03 0.37
CA SER A 90 11.34 7.19 -0.92
C SER A 90 11.08 5.88 -1.68
N HIS A 91 11.95 4.89 -1.45
CA HIS A 91 11.77 3.50 -1.83
C HIS A 91 11.89 2.66 -0.56
N THR A 92 10.90 1.85 -0.24
CA THR A 92 10.89 1.08 1.01
C THR A 92 10.17 -0.26 0.88
N TYR A 93 10.22 -1.07 1.94
CA TYR A 93 9.64 -2.40 1.95
C TYR A 93 8.11 -2.37 1.72
N THR A 94 7.67 -3.09 0.69
CA THR A 94 6.27 -3.11 0.24
C THR A 94 5.30 -3.66 1.28
N GLY A 95 5.76 -4.57 2.14
CA GLY A 95 4.98 -5.08 3.27
C GLY A 95 4.61 -3.97 4.25
N THR A 96 5.57 -3.12 4.60
CA THR A 96 5.35 -1.97 5.50
C THR A 96 4.47 -0.90 4.87
N LEU A 97 4.65 -0.61 3.56
CA LEU A 97 3.74 0.27 2.82
C LEU A 97 2.29 -0.23 2.90
N SER A 98 2.10 -1.52 2.65
CA SER A 98 0.76 -2.13 2.65
C SER A 98 0.13 -2.12 4.05
N ALA A 99 0.92 -2.38 5.09
CA ALA A 99 0.46 -2.32 6.48
C ALA A 99 0.03 -0.91 6.89
N ALA A 100 0.82 0.12 6.55
CA ALA A 100 0.48 1.50 6.83
C ALA A 100 -0.79 1.95 6.11
N LEU A 101 -0.89 1.68 4.79
CA LEU A 101 -2.07 2.05 4.00
C LEU A 101 -3.34 1.33 4.49
N ALA A 102 -3.24 0.06 4.88
CA ALA A 102 -4.36 -0.71 5.40
C ALA A 102 -4.89 -0.16 6.74
N GLN A 103 -4.07 0.55 7.51
CA GLN A 103 -4.49 1.26 8.73
C GLN A 103 -4.98 2.70 8.46
N GLY A 104 -5.09 3.11 7.19
CA GLY A 104 -5.54 4.44 6.80
C GLY A 104 -4.48 5.52 6.97
N LEU A 105 -3.19 5.15 7.08
CA LEU A 105 -2.09 6.10 7.19
C LEU A 105 -1.71 6.66 5.82
N LYS A 106 -1.34 7.95 5.80
CA LYS A 106 -0.72 8.60 4.65
C LYS A 106 0.79 8.44 4.75
N ILE A 107 1.47 8.43 3.61
CA ILE A 107 2.92 8.23 3.55
C ILE A 107 3.57 9.45 2.91
N GLN A 108 4.55 10.02 3.61
CA GLN A 108 5.44 11.03 3.05
C GLN A 108 6.81 10.39 2.79
N GLY A 109 7.14 10.22 1.50
CA GLY A 109 8.48 9.78 1.10
C GLY A 109 9.54 10.83 1.43
N VAL A 110 10.70 10.38 1.91
CA VAL A 110 11.92 11.15 2.17
C VAL A 110 12.97 10.73 1.15
N ALA A 111 13.65 11.69 0.54
CA ALA A 111 14.65 11.46 -0.49
C ALA A 111 15.78 10.58 0.04
N MET A 112 16.41 9.87 -0.88
CA MET A 112 17.50 8.94 -0.58
C MET A 112 18.66 9.17 -1.54
N ASP A 113 19.86 8.85 -1.07
CA ASP A 113 21.07 8.74 -1.87
C ASP A 113 21.73 7.36 -1.66
N GLU A 114 23.00 7.21 -2.05
CA GLU A 114 23.74 5.96 -1.94
C GLU A 114 23.94 5.46 -0.49
N LEU A 115 23.74 6.32 0.50
CA LEU A 115 23.79 6.00 1.92
C LEU A 115 22.39 5.93 2.54
N GLY A 116 21.33 5.87 1.73
CA GLY A 116 19.94 5.76 2.18
C GLY A 116 19.29 7.13 2.41
N LEU A 117 18.40 7.22 3.40
CA LEU A 117 17.64 8.43 3.73
C LEU A 117 18.52 9.69 3.86
N VAL A 118 18.08 10.82 3.28
CA VAL A 118 18.80 12.11 3.29
C VAL A 118 18.30 13.00 4.44
N PRO A 119 19.15 13.34 5.44
CA PRO A 119 18.75 14.14 6.60
C PRO A 119 18.26 15.54 6.24
N GLU A 120 18.86 16.17 5.23
CA GLU A 120 18.52 17.53 4.80
C GLU A 120 17.10 17.60 4.23
N ASP A 121 16.70 16.60 3.44
CA ASP A 121 15.34 16.50 2.89
C ASP A 121 14.32 16.15 3.98
N LEU A 122 14.70 15.28 4.94
CA LEU A 122 13.89 15.00 6.13
C LEU A 122 13.59 16.28 6.91
N ASN A 123 14.64 17.05 7.25
CA ASN A 123 14.52 18.32 7.98
C ASN A 123 13.69 19.32 7.18
N HIS A 124 13.96 19.48 5.88
CA HIS A 124 13.24 20.39 5.01
C HIS A 124 11.73 20.10 4.97
N LYS A 125 11.33 18.83 4.83
CA LYS A 125 9.91 18.41 4.81
C LYS A 125 9.21 18.68 6.14
N LEU A 126 9.91 18.51 7.26
CA LEU A 126 9.39 18.75 8.60
C LEU A 126 9.28 20.25 8.95
N GLU A 127 10.24 21.06 8.51
CA GLU A 127 10.21 22.52 8.69
C GLU A 127 9.11 23.18 7.84
N ASN A 128 8.90 22.67 6.62
CA ASN A 128 7.95 23.21 5.65
C ASN A 128 6.66 22.38 5.58
N TRP A 129 6.28 21.73 6.68
CA TRP A 129 5.11 20.86 6.69
C TRP A 129 3.83 21.65 6.41
N ASP A 130 3.12 21.26 5.35
CA ASP A 130 1.84 21.86 5.00
C ASP A 130 0.74 21.33 5.93
N SER A 131 0.27 22.21 6.82
CA SER A 131 -0.82 21.89 7.77
C SER A 131 -2.12 21.45 7.10
N LEU A 132 -2.34 21.76 5.81
CA LEU A 132 -3.50 21.28 5.06
C LEU A 132 -3.45 19.75 4.81
N LYS A 133 -2.26 19.13 4.88
CA LYS A 133 -2.09 17.67 4.77
C LYS A 133 -2.46 16.92 6.06
N GLY A 134 -2.57 17.64 7.18
CA GLY A 134 -2.82 17.11 8.51
C GLY A 134 -1.74 17.53 9.52
N PRO A 135 -1.78 16.97 10.74
CA PRO A 135 -0.75 17.21 11.74
C PRO A 135 0.64 16.83 11.22
N LYS A 136 1.66 17.51 11.75
CA LYS A 136 3.06 17.20 11.43
C LYS A 136 3.37 15.74 11.80
N PRO A 137 4.03 14.95 10.93
CA PRO A 137 4.40 13.58 11.22
C PRO A 137 5.25 13.48 12.48
N SER A 138 4.98 12.47 13.30
CA SER A 138 5.74 12.15 14.52
C SER A 138 6.49 10.82 14.43
N VAL A 139 6.36 10.08 13.31
CA VAL A 139 6.95 8.75 13.12
C VAL A 139 7.77 8.72 11.83
N LEU A 140 9.01 8.24 11.94
CA LEU A 140 9.91 7.92 10.84
C LEU A 140 10.19 6.41 10.82
N TYR A 141 9.82 5.74 9.74
CA TYR A 141 10.21 4.36 9.47
C TYR A 141 11.37 4.30 8.47
N MET A 142 12.38 3.48 8.77
CA MET A 142 13.51 3.26 7.88
C MET A 142 14.19 1.91 8.09
N ILE A 143 14.96 1.48 7.09
CA ILE A 143 15.76 0.25 7.10
C ILE A 143 17.25 0.64 6.98
N PRO A 144 17.97 0.88 8.10
CA PRO A 144 19.29 1.52 8.05
C PRO A 144 20.41 0.69 7.43
N CYS A 145 20.33 -0.65 7.50
CA CYS A 145 21.33 -1.56 6.97
C CYS A 145 20.75 -2.43 5.85
N GLY A 146 21.48 -2.56 4.73
CA GLY A 146 21.07 -3.40 3.61
C GLY A 146 19.65 -3.07 3.12
N GLN A 147 19.36 -1.77 3.01
CA GLN A 147 18.03 -1.19 2.83
C GLN A 147 17.22 -1.92 1.76
N ASN A 148 15.95 -2.22 2.03
CA ASN A 148 15.08 -2.86 1.05
C ASN A 148 14.27 -1.80 0.27
N PRO A 149 14.50 -1.61 -1.05
CA PRO A 149 15.18 -2.52 -1.97
C PRO A 149 16.62 -2.13 -2.38
N THR A 150 17.12 -0.97 -1.97
CA THR A 150 18.30 -0.33 -2.59
C THR A 150 19.64 -0.98 -2.22
N GLY A 151 19.69 -1.78 -1.16
CA GLY A 151 20.91 -2.32 -0.57
C GLY A 151 21.81 -1.28 0.13
N SER A 152 21.36 -0.02 0.20
CA SER A 152 22.13 1.05 0.85
C SER A 152 22.29 0.80 2.35
N THR A 153 23.38 1.31 2.93
CA THR A 153 23.66 1.22 4.37
C THR A 153 24.14 2.58 4.85
N GLN A 154 23.50 3.09 5.91
CA GLN A 154 23.79 4.40 6.48
C GLN A 154 25.12 4.38 7.27
N SER A 155 26.00 5.36 7.02
CA SER A 155 27.19 5.58 7.84
C SER A 155 26.85 6.07 9.26
N LEU A 156 27.80 6.05 10.18
CA LEU A 156 27.61 6.58 11.53
C LEU A 156 27.23 8.08 11.50
N GLU A 157 27.91 8.87 10.67
CA GLU A 157 27.64 10.30 10.52
C GLU A 157 26.24 10.55 9.99
N ARG A 158 25.78 9.71 9.05
CA ARG A 158 24.43 9.75 8.50
C ARG A 158 23.40 9.47 9.59
N ARG A 159 23.60 8.43 10.40
CA ARG A 159 22.71 8.08 11.52
C ARG A 159 22.64 9.19 12.57
N GLN A 160 23.78 9.74 12.95
CA GLN A 160 23.84 10.87 13.88
C GLN A 160 23.14 12.12 13.33
N ALA A 161 23.25 12.40 12.03
CA ALA A 161 22.55 13.51 11.40
C ALA A 161 21.04 13.32 11.43
N ILE A 162 20.54 12.14 11.07
CA ILE A 162 19.10 11.81 11.13
C ILE A 162 18.59 11.84 12.57
N TYR A 163 19.35 11.30 13.53
CA TYR A 163 18.97 11.32 14.94
C TYR A 163 18.82 12.76 15.48
N ARG A 164 19.73 13.67 15.13
CA ARG A 164 19.60 15.10 15.47
C ARG A 164 18.33 15.74 14.91
N VAL A 165 17.96 15.40 13.67
CA VAL A 165 16.69 15.87 13.06
C VAL A 165 15.49 15.28 13.80
N ALA A 166 15.56 14.00 14.19
CA ALA A 166 14.52 13.36 14.97
C ALA A 166 14.34 14.03 16.35
N GLU A 167 15.41 14.39 17.04
CA GLU A 167 15.33 15.15 18.29
C GLU A 167 14.76 16.56 18.08
N ALA A 168 15.22 17.28 17.05
CA ALA A 168 14.76 18.64 16.75
C ALA A 168 13.27 18.74 16.38
N HIS A 169 12.69 17.66 15.87
CA HIS A 169 11.30 17.60 15.43
C HIS A 169 10.42 16.64 16.23
N ASP A 170 10.96 16.10 17.32
CA ASP A 170 10.31 15.13 18.20
C ASP A 170 9.73 13.91 17.46
N LEU A 171 10.53 13.31 16.60
CA LEU A 171 10.18 12.09 15.88
C LEU A 171 10.51 10.83 16.68
N TYR A 172 9.63 9.84 16.63
CA TYR A 172 9.96 8.45 16.93
C TYR A 172 10.59 7.80 15.71
N ILE A 173 11.63 6.99 15.94
CA ILE A 173 12.34 6.26 14.90
C ILE A 173 11.95 4.79 14.98
N PHE A 174 11.34 4.25 13.93
CA PHE A 174 11.11 2.83 13.75
C PHE A 174 12.26 2.25 12.91
N GLU A 175 13.21 1.61 13.60
CA GLU A 175 14.38 0.97 13.00
C GLU A 175 14.06 -0.50 12.71
N ASP A 176 13.74 -0.84 11.46
CA ASP A 176 13.55 -2.24 11.01
C ASP A 176 14.85 -2.75 10.38
N ASP A 177 15.57 -3.61 11.11
CA ASP A 177 16.93 -4.00 10.73
C ASP A 177 17.11 -5.53 10.58
N PRO A 178 16.34 -6.16 9.68
CA PRO A 178 16.34 -7.62 9.55
C PRO A 178 17.63 -8.17 8.93
N TYR A 179 18.52 -7.30 8.42
CA TYR A 179 19.75 -7.64 7.72
C TYR A 179 21.01 -7.26 8.48
N TYR A 180 20.89 -6.64 9.66
CA TYR A 180 21.99 -6.14 10.49
C TYR A 180 23.18 -7.10 10.61
N LEU A 181 22.90 -8.40 10.79
CA LEU A 181 23.93 -9.42 11.00
C LEU A 181 24.53 -10.01 9.71
N ILE A 182 24.12 -9.57 8.52
CA ILE A 182 24.63 -10.12 7.24
C ILE A 182 25.67 -9.17 6.64
N GLN A 183 26.91 -9.24 7.13
CA GLN A 183 28.00 -8.32 6.78
C GLN A 183 28.84 -8.82 5.59
N LEU A 184 28.67 -8.18 4.44
CA LEU A 184 29.27 -8.62 3.18
C LEU A 184 30.70 -8.11 3.01
N GLY A 185 31.12 -7.06 3.70
CA GLY A 185 32.50 -6.52 3.66
C GLY A 185 32.99 -6.13 2.26
N GLU A 186 34.28 -5.83 2.12
CA GLU A 186 34.88 -5.46 0.82
C GLU A 186 35.18 -6.68 -0.07
N ASP A 187 35.34 -6.46 -1.40
CA ASP A 187 35.80 -7.48 -2.37
C ASP A 187 37.18 -8.00 -1.92
N SER A 188 37.24 -9.22 -1.38
CA SER A 188 38.52 -9.80 -0.94
C SER A 188 39.31 -10.32 -2.14
N SER A 189 40.12 -9.46 -2.74
CA SER A 189 41.27 -9.91 -3.51
C SER A 189 42.36 -10.42 -2.55
N GLU A 190 42.58 -11.73 -2.58
CA GLU A 190 43.80 -12.48 -2.19
C GLU A 190 44.30 -12.51 -0.73
N ASP A 191 43.75 -11.77 0.24
CA ASP A 191 44.21 -11.79 1.65
C ASP A 191 43.18 -12.32 2.69
N SER A 192 42.32 -13.28 2.30
CA SER A 192 41.26 -13.83 3.18
C SER A 192 41.72 -14.90 4.18
N ASP A 193 43.01 -14.98 4.49
CA ASP A 193 43.59 -15.96 5.45
C ASP A 193 43.87 -15.34 6.84
N LYS A 194 43.44 -14.10 7.09
CA LYS A 194 43.30 -13.59 8.45
C LYS A 194 42.17 -14.37 9.13
N GLY A 195 42.51 -15.07 10.21
CA GLY A 195 41.58 -15.95 10.93
C GLY A 195 40.25 -15.27 11.24
N LEU A 196 39.15 -16.03 11.08
CA LEU A 196 37.81 -15.60 11.45
C LEU A 196 37.72 -15.49 12.97
N ASP A 197 37.53 -14.27 13.47
CA ASP A 197 37.41 -13.96 14.89
C ASP A 197 36.06 -13.29 15.18
N THR A 198 35.36 -13.75 16.21
CA THR A 198 34.04 -13.25 16.59
C THR A 198 34.10 -11.84 17.18
N ASP A 199 35.20 -11.49 17.84
CA ASP A 199 35.38 -10.14 18.41
C ASP A 199 35.60 -9.10 17.29
N ASP A 200 36.42 -9.44 16.28
CA ASP A 200 36.56 -8.61 15.08
C ASP A 200 35.24 -8.46 14.32
N TYR A 201 34.45 -9.53 14.19
CA TYR A 201 33.13 -9.45 13.58
C TYR A 201 32.19 -8.53 14.37
N LEU A 202 32.11 -8.65 15.69
CA LEU A 202 31.31 -7.76 16.53
C LEU A 202 31.73 -6.30 16.39
N ARG A 203 33.04 -6.02 16.40
CA ARG A 203 33.58 -4.66 16.17
C ARG A 203 33.27 -4.10 14.79
N SER A 204 33.01 -4.96 13.79
CA SER A 204 32.69 -4.56 12.43
C SER A 204 31.23 -4.17 12.22
N LEU A 205 30.34 -4.54 13.15
CA LEU A 205 28.92 -4.22 13.04
C LEU A 205 28.69 -2.71 13.13
N PRO A 206 27.80 -2.12 12.31
CA PRO A 206 27.53 -0.70 12.34
C PRO A 206 26.78 -0.31 13.62
N ALA A 207 27.00 0.91 14.14
CA ALA A 207 26.19 1.40 15.25
C ALA A 207 24.70 1.51 14.84
N SER A 208 23.81 0.96 15.67
CA SER A 208 22.36 1.07 15.47
C SER A 208 21.83 2.44 15.90
N TYR A 209 20.59 2.78 15.52
CA TYR A 209 19.93 3.95 16.12
C TYR A 209 19.68 3.74 17.61
N LEU A 210 19.35 2.52 18.03
CA LEU A 210 19.20 2.17 19.44
C LEU A 210 20.45 2.48 20.27
N SER A 211 21.65 2.23 19.72
CA SER A 211 22.94 2.56 20.34
C SER A 211 23.20 4.06 20.46
N LEU A 212 22.48 4.89 19.69
CA LEU A 212 22.57 6.35 19.71
C LEU A 212 21.44 6.97 20.55
N ASP A 213 20.52 6.16 21.09
CA ASP A 213 19.22 6.63 21.54
C ASP A 213 19.23 7.21 22.96
N VAL A 214 19.77 8.41 23.13
CA VAL A 214 19.78 9.11 24.43
C VAL A 214 18.40 9.61 24.88
N SER A 215 17.45 9.76 23.95
CA SER A 215 16.09 10.24 24.21
C SER A 215 15.06 9.13 24.46
N GLY A 216 15.40 7.85 24.23
CA GLY A 216 14.43 6.74 24.29
C GLY A 216 13.36 6.79 23.20
N ARG A 217 13.68 7.37 22.02
CA ARG A 217 12.74 7.59 20.88
C ARG A 217 12.82 6.52 19.80
N VAL A 218 13.70 5.53 19.93
CA VAL A 218 13.91 4.47 18.96
C VAL A 218 13.11 3.23 19.35
N LEU A 219 12.33 2.73 18.39
CA LEU A 219 11.70 1.43 18.41
C LEU A 219 12.44 0.54 17.41
N ARG A 220 13.36 -0.30 17.92
CA ARG A 220 14.13 -1.22 17.09
C ARG A 220 13.42 -2.55 16.94
N MET A 221 13.37 -3.07 15.72
CA MET A 221 12.73 -4.33 15.37
C MET A 221 13.73 -5.29 14.74
N ASP A 222 13.87 -6.45 15.36
CA ASP A 222 14.76 -7.53 14.94
C ASP A 222 13.96 -8.80 14.61
N THR A 223 14.55 -9.69 13.81
CA THR A 223 13.87 -10.91 13.39
C THR A 223 14.80 -12.11 13.24
N THR A 224 14.27 -13.30 13.54
CA THR A 224 14.95 -14.55 13.19
C THR A 224 14.82 -14.90 11.71
N SER A 225 14.02 -14.15 10.94
CA SER A 225 13.60 -14.55 9.59
C SER A 225 14.73 -14.60 8.57
N LYS A 226 15.75 -13.76 8.71
CA LYS A 226 16.87 -13.67 7.75
C LYS A 226 18.15 -14.32 8.28
N VAL A 227 18.17 -14.66 9.57
CA VAL A 227 19.35 -15.20 10.26
C VAL A 227 19.18 -16.68 10.61
N LEU A 228 17.96 -17.14 10.95
CA LEU A 228 17.66 -18.53 11.25
C LEU A 228 16.69 -19.13 10.23
N ALA A 229 15.41 -18.77 10.33
CA ALA A 229 14.38 -19.26 9.45
C ALA A 229 13.15 -18.33 9.49
N PRO A 230 12.61 -17.92 8.32
CA PRO A 230 11.36 -17.17 8.26
C PRO A 230 10.22 -17.91 8.96
N GLY A 231 10.11 -19.23 8.75
CA GLY A 231 8.97 -20.04 9.20
C GLY A 231 8.75 -20.07 10.71
N LEU A 232 9.74 -19.66 11.51
CA LEU A 232 9.62 -19.54 12.96
C LEU A 232 8.59 -18.50 13.39
N ARG A 233 8.34 -17.48 12.54
CA ARG A 233 7.46 -16.33 12.85
C ARG A 233 7.83 -15.72 14.21
N CYS A 234 9.12 -15.43 14.38
CA CYS A 234 9.67 -14.95 15.64
C CYS A 234 10.65 -13.79 15.41
N GLY A 235 10.66 -12.86 16.35
CA GLY A 235 11.52 -11.69 16.39
C GLY A 235 11.39 -11.02 17.74
N TRP A 236 11.91 -9.82 17.87
CA TRP A 236 11.73 -9.01 19.07
C TRP A 236 11.71 -7.53 18.72
N VAL A 237 11.15 -6.74 19.63
CA VAL A 237 11.14 -5.29 19.60
C VAL A 237 11.83 -4.77 20.85
N THR A 238 12.65 -3.73 20.72
CA THR A 238 13.38 -3.08 21.81
C THR A 238 13.09 -1.59 21.81
N ALA A 239 12.67 -1.05 22.95
CA ALA A 239 12.38 0.38 23.17
C ALA A 239 12.28 0.69 24.66
N SER A 240 11.95 1.95 24.99
CA SER A 240 11.62 2.34 26.36
C SER A 240 10.46 1.51 26.94
N SER A 241 10.53 1.29 28.24
CA SER A 241 9.58 0.48 29.02
C SER A 241 8.15 0.98 28.81
N GLN A 242 7.96 2.30 28.67
CA GLN A 242 6.63 2.87 28.37
C GLN A 242 6.05 2.33 27.05
N VAL A 243 6.88 2.23 26.01
CA VAL A 243 6.45 1.74 24.70
C VAL A 243 6.25 0.23 24.74
N ILE A 244 7.14 -0.51 25.37
CA ILE A 244 7.05 -1.98 25.50
C ILE A 244 5.81 -2.39 26.28
N ASN A 245 5.49 -1.72 27.39
CA ASN A 245 4.26 -2.00 28.15
C ASN A 245 3.00 -1.83 27.29
N LYS A 246 2.93 -0.78 26.46
CA LYS A 246 1.80 -0.59 25.53
C LYS A 246 1.79 -1.65 24.42
N PHE A 247 2.96 -2.03 23.92
CA PHE A 247 3.12 -3.07 22.92
C PHE A 247 2.61 -4.44 23.42
N ILE A 248 2.97 -4.80 24.65
CA ILE A 248 2.50 -6.03 25.30
C ILE A 248 0.98 -5.99 25.48
N ALA A 249 0.43 -4.89 26.01
CA ALA A 249 -1.02 -4.74 26.20
C ALA A 249 -1.80 -4.86 24.87
N TYR A 250 -1.25 -4.33 23.77
CA TYR A 250 -1.87 -4.51 22.45
C TYR A 250 -1.71 -5.95 21.93
N SER A 251 -0.57 -6.58 22.21
CA SER A 251 -0.33 -7.98 21.83
C SER A 251 -1.35 -8.91 22.48
N GLU A 252 -1.69 -8.71 23.76
CA GLU A 252 -2.70 -9.51 24.50
C GLU A 252 -4.06 -9.60 23.80
N VAL A 253 -4.48 -8.53 23.11
CA VAL A 253 -5.77 -8.46 22.40
C VAL A 253 -5.67 -8.68 20.89
N SER A 254 -4.47 -8.95 20.39
CA SER A 254 -4.21 -9.20 18.97
C SER A 254 -3.60 -10.58 18.73
N VAL A 255 -2.28 -10.67 18.64
CA VAL A 255 -1.54 -11.91 18.38
C VAL A 255 -1.41 -12.80 19.63
N ALA A 256 -1.83 -12.32 20.79
CA ALA A 256 -1.61 -12.85 22.13
C ALA A 256 -0.12 -13.00 22.46
N SER A 257 0.54 -14.03 21.92
CA SER A 257 1.97 -14.27 22.10
C SER A 257 2.52 -15.02 20.89
N PRO A 258 3.81 -14.86 20.55
CA PRO A 258 4.48 -15.70 19.56
C PRO A 258 4.38 -17.18 19.94
N SER A 259 4.34 -18.06 18.92
CA SER A 259 4.20 -19.52 19.10
C SER A 259 5.17 -20.07 20.16
N GLY A 260 4.64 -20.68 21.23
CA GLY A 260 5.44 -21.28 22.29
C GLY A 260 6.44 -22.33 21.78
N PRO A 261 6.06 -23.26 20.88
CA PRO A 261 7.01 -24.16 20.22
C PRO A 261 8.12 -23.44 19.44
N SER A 262 7.81 -22.34 18.74
CA SER A 262 8.84 -21.55 18.05
C SER A 262 9.81 -20.91 19.05
N GLN A 263 9.29 -20.37 20.15
CA GLN A 263 10.08 -19.80 21.25
C GLN A 263 10.98 -20.88 21.89
N ALA A 264 10.48 -22.10 22.10
CA ALA A 264 11.27 -23.21 22.62
C ALA A 264 12.38 -23.64 21.66
N MET A 265 12.11 -23.69 20.35
CA MET A 265 13.15 -24.00 19.35
C MET A 265 14.28 -22.98 19.37
N ILE A 266 13.96 -21.69 19.40
CA ILE A 266 15.01 -20.65 19.45
C ILE A 266 15.72 -20.67 20.81
N TYR A 267 15.02 -20.89 21.93
CA TYR A 267 15.65 -20.98 23.25
C TYR A 267 16.66 -22.12 23.32
N LYS A 268 16.24 -23.34 22.96
CA LYS A 268 17.10 -24.53 23.03
C LYS A 268 18.31 -24.39 22.09
N LEU A 269 18.15 -23.71 20.95
CA LEU A 269 19.27 -23.43 20.03
C LEU A 269 20.18 -22.32 20.56
N LEU A 270 19.64 -21.12 20.76
CA LEU A 270 20.39 -19.89 21.00
C LEU A 270 20.96 -19.80 22.42
N ASP A 271 20.25 -20.28 23.43
CA ASP A 271 20.70 -20.23 24.81
C ASP A 271 21.41 -21.52 25.22
N GLN A 272 20.76 -22.67 25.03
CA GLN A 272 21.23 -23.94 25.60
C GLN A 272 22.32 -24.62 24.74
N THR A 273 22.30 -24.44 23.42
CA THR A 273 23.24 -25.13 22.51
C THR A 273 24.37 -24.21 22.06
N TRP A 274 24.04 -23.04 21.51
CA TRP A 274 25.02 -22.12 20.92
C TRP A 274 25.55 -21.11 21.92
N GLY A 275 24.70 -20.60 22.81
CA GLY A 275 24.98 -19.38 23.55
C GLY A 275 25.17 -18.18 22.61
N HIS A 276 25.52 -17.03 23.19
CA HIS A 276 25.81 -15.81 22.44
C HIS A 276 26.98 -16.00 21.46
N GLU A 277 28.09 -16.58 21.92
CA GLU A 277 29.28 -16.81 21.09
C GLU A 277 28.97 -17.69 19.87
N GLY A 278 28.24 -18.80 20.06
CA GLY A 278 27.85 -19.68 18.95
C GLY A 278 26.89 -19.00 17.97
N PHE A 279 26.00 -18.12 18.44
CA PHE A 279 25.14 -17.33 17.57
C PHE A 279 25.92 -16.29 16.76
N ILE A 280 26.88 -15.59 17.38
CA ILE A 280 27.76 -14.65 16.68
C ILE A 280 28.61 -15.38 15.64
N TRP A 281 29.18 -16.55 16.00
CA TRP A 281 29.88 -17.41 15.05
C TRP A 281 28.99 -17.81 13.86
N TRP A 282 27.74 -18.21 14.13
CA TRP A 282 26.76 -18.52 13.09
C TRP A 282 26.50 -17.31 12.16
N ALA A 283 26.27 -16.13 12.72
CA ALA A 283 26.03 -14.90 11.95
C ALA A 283 27.23 -14.51 11.07
N MET A 284 28.46 -14.66 11.60
CA MET A 284 29.69 -14.48 10.83
C MET A 284 29.78 -15.47 9.68
N MET A 285 29.51 -16.76 9.92
CA MET A 285 29.52 -17.78 8.86
C MET A 285 28.42 -17.56 7.81
N LEU A 286 27.25 -17.11 8.22
CA LEU A 286 26.17 -16.71 7.33
C LEU A 286 26.61 -15.55 6.42
N SER A 287 27.29 -14.55 7.00
CA SER A 287 27.88 -13.42 6.28
C SER A 287 28.89 -13.86 5.22
N VAL A 288 29.75 -14.85 5.52
CA VAL A 288 30.68 -15.44 4.53
C VAL A 288 29.92 -16.06 3.34
N GLN A 289 28.83 -16.79 3.60
CA GLN A 289 28.04 -17.40 2.53
C GLN A 289 27.34 -16.35 1.65
N TYR A 290 26.77 -15.31 2.26
CA TYR A 290 26.12 -14.24 1.51
C TYR A 290 27.12 -13.36 0.75
N ARG A 291 28.32 -13.11 1.29
CA ARG A 291 29.42 -12.43 0.59
C ARG A 291 29.78 -13.15 -0.69
N ARG A 292 29.99 -14.47 -0.63
CA ARG A 292 30.26 -15.29 -1.81
C ARG A 292 29.14 -15.18 -2.86
N ARG A 293 27.87 -15.19 -2.45
CA ARG A 293 26.72 -15.04 -3.37
C ARG A 293 26.70 -13.65 -4.02
N ARG A 294 26.96 -12.60 -3.24
CA ARG A 294 27.08 -11.23 -3.71
C ARG A 294 28.21 -11.09 -4.73
N ASP A 295 29.37 -11.69 -4.48
CA ASP A 295 30.52 -11.62 -5.40
C ASP A 295 30.24 -12.31 -6.73
N ILE A 296 29.59 -13.47 -6.69
CA ILE A 296 29.15 -14.20 -7.90
C ILE A 296 28.18 -13.34 -8.70
N LEU A 297 27.15 -12.77 -8.06
CA LEU A 297 26.17 -11.92 -8.73
C LEU A 297 26.82 -10.65 -9.29
N SER A 298 27.64 -9.97 -8.51
CA SER A 298 28.37 -8.76 -8.92
C SER A 298 29.30 -9.03 -10.10
N THR A 299 30.03 -10.15 -10.08
CA THR A 299 30.91 -10.57 -11.18
C THR A 299 30.10 -10.87 -12.44
N ALA A 300 28.97 -11.57 -12.32
CA ALA A 300 28.07 -11.81 -13.45
C ALA A 300 27.50 -10.51 -14.01
N CYS A 301 27.09 -9.57 -13.16
CA CYS A 301 26.65 -8.25 -13.57
C CYS A 301 27.76 -7.49 -14.33
N LYS A 302 29.00 -7.49 -13.81
CA LYS A 302 30.17 -6.85 -14.47
C LYS A 302 30.45 -7.47 -15.85
N ALA A 303 30.27 -8.78 -15.99
CA ALA A 303 30.56 -9.51 -17.22
C ALA A 303 29.44 -9.41 -18.28
N HIS A 304 28.17 -9.28 -17.87
CA HIS A 304 27.02 -9.46 -18.76
C HIS A 304 26.10 -8.25 -18.87
N LEU A 305 26.05 -7.34 -17.89
CA LEU A 305 25.19 -6.15 -18.00
C LEU A 305 25.87 -5.07 -18.85
N PRO A 306 25.10 -4.36 -19.70
CA PRO A 306 25.63 -3.31 -20.55
C PRO A 306 26.08 -2.11 -19.70
N SER A 307 27.40 -1.94 -19.53
CA SER A 307 28.00 -0.90 -18.67
C SER A 307 27.69 0.54 -19.06
N GLY A 308 27.23 0.79 -20.30
CA GLY A 308 26.77 2.11 -20.74
C GLY A 308 25.35 2.47 -20.27
N ILE A 309 24.58 1.51 -19.76
CA ILE A 309 23.18 1.70 -19.35
C ILE A 309 22.99 1.26 -17.89
N CYS A 310 23.56 0.12 -17.50
CA CYS A 310 23.40 -0.41 -16.14
C CYS A 310 24.52 0.09 -15.23
N SER A 311 24.15 0.52 -14.04
CA SER A 311 25.07 0.81 -12.93
C SER A 311 24.52 0.23 -11.63
N TRP A 312 25.40 -0.21 -10.73
CA TRP A 312 25.00 -0.70 -9.43
C TRP A 312 26.14 -0.47 -8.45
N ARG A 313 25.80 -0.33 -7.17
CA ARG A 313 26.76 -0.37 -6.08
C ARG A 313 26.82 -1.79 -5.54
N VAL A 314 28.02 -2.24 -5.23
CA VAL A 314 28.24 -3.52 -4.58
C VAL A 314 27.81 -3.37 -3.11
N PRO A 315 26.82 -4.14 -2.62
CA PRO A 315 26.25 -3.93 -1.29
C PRO A 315 27.21 -4.42 -0.20
N ASP A 316 27.28 -3.66 0.89
CA ASP A 316 28.13 -3.94 2.05
C ASP A 316 27.40 -4.80 3.10
N VAL A 317 26.06 -4.77 3.13
CA VAL A 317 25.21 -5.48 4.08
C VAL A 317 23.99 -6.08 3.37
N GLY A 318 23.51 -7.22 3.86
CA GLY A 318 22.22 -7.78 3.50
C GLY A 318 22.24 -8.69 2.29
N MET A 319 21.22 -8.56 1.43
CA MET A 319 20.95 -9.57 0.39
C MET A 319 20.32 -9.01 -0.89
N PHE A 320 20.34 -7.69 -1.08
CA PHE A 320 19.79 -7.04 -2.26
C PHE A 320 20.88 -6.38 -3.09
N LEU A 321 20.72 -6.43 -4.41
CA LEU A 321 21.53 -5.69 -5.36
C LEU A 321 20.62 -4.77 -6.16
N TRP A 322 20.85 -3.47 -6.08
CA TRP A 322 20.08 -2.46 -6.80
C TRP A 322 20.77 -2.06 -8.10
N ILE A 323 20.09 -2.28 -9.23
CA ILE A 323 20.59 -1.98 -10.56
C ILE A 323 19.85 -0.74 -11.08
N ASN A 324 20.58 0.35 -11.20
CA ASN A 324 20.13 1.58 -11.83
C ASN A 324 20.30 1.50 -13.35
N LEU A 325 19.29 1.96 -14.09
CA LEU A 325 19.31 2.04 -15.54
C LEU A 325 19.39 3.51 -15.97
N ASN A 326 20.53 3.91 -16.50
CA ASN A 326 20.74 5.22 -17.11
C ASN A 326 20.21 5.20 -18.54
N LEU A 327 18.93 5.53 -18.69
CA LEU A 327 18.26 5.66 -19.96
C LEU A 327 18.41 7.10 -20.46
N SER A 328 19.32 7.34 -21.41
CA SER A 328 19.34 8.59 -22.18
C SER A 328 18.05 8.64 -23.00
N TYR A 329 17.06 9.46 -22.61
CA TYR A 329 15.74 9.68 -23.24
C TYR A 329 15.20 8.51 -24.11
N PRO A 330 14.13 7.79 -23.71
CA PRO A 330 13.66 6.64 -24.47
C PRO A 330 13.26 7.06 -25.90
N SER A 331 14.10 6.73 -26.88
CA SER A 331 13.82 6.86 -28.31
C SER A 331 12.88 5.75 -28.80
N LEU A 332 12.24 5.02 -27.88
CA LEU A 332 11.23 4.01 -28.16
C LEU A 332 9.84 4.64 -28.01
N ALA A 333 9.38 5.22 -29.13
CA ALA A 333 7.99 5.53 -29.45
C ALA A 333 7.25 6.58 -28.59
N MET A 334 7.70 7.84 -28.62
CA MET A 334 6.81 8.95 -28.24
C MET A 334 5.96 9.39 -29.44
N ASN A 335 4.74 8.88 -29.54
CA ASN A 335 3.66 9.65 -30.15
C ASN A 335 3.13 10.60 -29.07
N ASN A 336 3.20 11.91 -29.34
CA ASN A 336 2.73 13.02 -28.51
C ASN A 336 1.62 12.68 -27.48
N LYS A 337 1.97 12.62 -26.18
CA LYS A 337 1.25 13.20 -25.01
C LYS A 337 1.57 12.57 -23.62
N ASP A 338 2.48 11.61 -23.50
CA ASP A 338 2.75 10.96 -22.21
C ASP A 338 3.75 11.72 -21.33
N SER A 339 3.56 11.68 -20.02
CA SER A 339 4.50 12.20 -19.03
C SER A 339 5.81 11.41 -19.03
N GLU A 340 6.93 12.05 -18.69
CA GLU A 340 8.25 11.40 -18.62
C GLU A 340 8.25 10.13 -17.74
N TRP A 341 7.43 10.15 -16.68
CA TRP A 341 7.24 9.02 -15.77
C TRP A 341 6.57 7.80 -16.41
N GLU A 342 5.56 8.00 -17.27
CA GLU A 342 4.88 6.90 -17.96
C GLU A 342 5.82 6.19 -18.94
N ALA A 343 6.71 6.94 -19.59
CA ALA A 343 7.75 6.36 -20.43
C ALA A 343 8.74 5.49 -19.62
N TYR A 344 9.11 5.91 -18.40
CA TYR A 344 9.92 5.11 -17.49
C TYR A 344 9.21 3.83 -17.04
N ARG A 345 7.93 3.91 -16.64
CA ARG A 345 7.12 2.75 -16.25
C ARG A 345 6.96 1.74 -17.38
N TYR A 346 6.60 2.19 -18.57
CA TYR A 346 6.48 1.31 -19.74
C TYR A 346 7.80 0.60 -20.05
N THR A 347 8.91 1.33 -19.95
CA THR A 347 10.25 0.76 -20.15
C THR A 347 10.58 -0.28 -19.06
N GLU A 348 10.32 0.03 -17.80
CA GLU A 348 10.51 -0.89 -16.67
C GLU A 348 9.66 -2.17 -16.82
N ASP A 349 8.39 -2.04 -17.21
CA ASP A 349 7.48 -3.17 -17.46
C ASP A 349 7.93 -4.04 -18.63
N THR A 350 8.46 -3.41 -19.69
CA THR A 350 9.05 -4.11 -20.83
C THR A 350 10.27 -4.91 -20.39
N ILE A 351 11.16 -4.32 -19.59
CA ILE A 351 12.37 -4.99 -19.07
C ILE A 351 11.98 -6.14 -18.15
N PHE A 352 11.03 -5.93 -17.24
CA PHE A 352 10.51 -6.95 -16.33
C PHE A 352 9.94 -8.15 -17.11
N SER A 353 9.08 -7.89 -18.09
CA SER A 353 8.46 -8.93 -18.92
C SER A 353 9.52 -9.69 -19.73
N LYS A 354 10.49 -8.99 -20.31
CA LYS A 354 11.59 -9.62 -21.07
C LYS A 354 12.52 -10.43 -20.17
N ALA A 355 12.82 -9.97 -18.96
CA ALA A 355 13.58 -10.77 -18.00
C ALA A 355 12.86 -12.08 -17.68
N GLN A 356 11.55 -12.03 -17.42
CA GLN A 356 10.72 -13.19 -17.12
C GLN A 356 10.63 -14.17 -18.30
N GLU A 357 10.43 -13.68 -19.53
CA GLU A 357 10.47 -14.49 -20.75
C GLU A 357 11.82 -15.24 -20.91
N ASN A 358 12.90 -14.65 -20.43
CA ASN A 358 14.25 -15.24 -20.44
C ASN A 358 14.58 -16.03 -19.15
N GLY A 359 13.60 -16.31 -18.30
CA GLY A 359 13.75 -17.16 -17.12
C GLY A 359 14.41 -16.48 -15.91
N VAL A 360 14.44 -15.14 -15.87
CA VAL A 360 14.98 -14.35 -14.74
C VAL A 360 13.84 -13.59 -14.06
N VAL A 361 13.69 -13.76 -12.75
CA VAL A 361 12.73 -13.00 -11.95
C VAL A 361 13.47 -11.89 -11.22
N VAL A 362 13.01 -10.66 -11.42
CA VAL A 362 13.49 -9.45 -10.72
C VAL A 362 12.30 -8.70 -10.14
N SER A 363 12.55 -7.82 -9.16
CA SER A 363 11.52 -6.91 -8.66
C SER A 363 11.67 -5.55 -9.33
N LYS A 364 10.54 -4.95 -9.72
CA LYS A 364 10.51 -3.60 -10.28
C LYS A 364 10.76 -2.57 -9.18
N GLY A 365 11.53 -1.53 -9.47
CA GLY A 365 11.79 -0.45 -8.53
C GLY A 365 10.53 0.32 -8.15
N SER A 366 9.64 0.52 -9.13
CA SER A 366 8.37 1.21 -8.92
C SER A 366 7.44 0.57 -7.89
N TRP A 367 7.60 -0.73 -7.59
CA TRP A 367 6.81 -1.40 -6.54
C TRP A 367 7.13 -0.89 -5.13
N PHE A 368 8.34 -0.39 -4.92
CA PHE A 368 8.84 0.01 -3.60
C PHE A 368 8.64 1.50 -3.32
N MET A 369 8.15 2.29 -4.27
CA MET A 369 8.00 3.73 -4.10
C MET A 369 6.92 4.09 -3.07
N THR A 370 7.14 5.16 -2.29
CA THR A 370 6.17 5.66 -1.30
C THR A 370 5.13 6.63 -1.87
N ASN A 371 5.49 7.44 -2.87
CA ASN A 371 4.62 8.51 -3.41
C ASN A 371 3.61 7.99 -4.46
N VAL A 372 3.00 6.83 -4.20
CA VAL A 372 2.07 6.19 -5.17
C VAL A 372 0.64 6.70 -4.99
N THR A 373 0.36 7.51 -3.97
CA THR A 373 -0.95 8.12 -3.71
C THR A 373 -1.33 9.24 -4.68
N GLU A 374 -0.40 9.82 -5.44
CA GLU A 374 -0.74 10.63 -6.63
C GLU A 374 -1.06 9.77 -7.88
N MET A 375 -1.00 8.42 -7.77
CA MET A 375 -1.01 7.53 -8.95
C MET A 375 -1.92 6.29 -8.85
N ARG A 376 -2.55 6.02 -7.71
CA ARG A 376 -3.41 4.83 -7.52
C ARG A 376 -4.89 5.17 -7.63
N GLY A 377 -5.35 5.21 -8.87
CA GLY A 377 -6.77 5.11 -9.19
C GLY A 377 -7.04 4.35 -10.47
N THR A 378 -6.10 4.32 -11.43
CA THR A 378 -6.39 3.90 -12.82
C THR A 378 -5.22 3.35 -13.63
N ARG A 379 -3.97 3.56 -13.20
CA ARG A 379 -2.80 3.39 -14.06
C ARG A 379 -2.24 1.96 -14.16
N GLU A 380 -2.43 1.12 -13.14
CA GLU A 380 -1.76 -0.20 -13.09
C GLU A 380 -2.55 -1.34 -13.76
N LEU A 381 -3.83 -1.14 -14.08
CA LEU A 381 -4.69 -2.22 -14.58
C LEU A 381 -5.05 -2.12 -16.07
N ASP A 382 -4.66 -1.05 -16.77
CA ASP A 382 -5.12 -0.74 -18.14
C ASP A 382 -6.64 -0.91 -18.31
N ILE A 383 -7.39 -0.50 -17.28
CA ILE A 383 -8.86 -0.55 -17.23
C ILE A 383 -9.38 0.88 -17.12
N ASN A 384 -10.40 1.21 -17.91
CA ASN A 384 -11.10 2.47 -17.77
C ASN A 384 -11.98 2.41 -16.52
N ILE A 385 -11.94 3.45 -15.68
CA ILE A 385 -12.61 3.44 -14.39
C ILE A 385 -13.60 4.59 -14.33
N ILE A 386 -14.81 4.26 -13.88
CA ILE A 386 -15.83 5.22 -13.51
C ILE A 386 -15.98 5.04 -12.01
N PRO A 387 -15.34 5.88 -11.18
CA PRO A 387 -15.48 5.77 -9.74
C PRO A 387 -16.94 6.03 -9.35
N GLU A 388 -17.27 5.71 -8.09
CA GLU A 388 -18.51 6.19 -7.50
C GLU A 388 -18.64 7.72 -7.64
N THR A 389 -19.84 8.23 -7.40
CA THR A 389 -20.05 9.66 -7.47
C THR A 389 -19.44 10.40 -6.29
N LEU A 390 -18.78 11.52 -6.55
CA LEU A 390 -18.15 12.36 -5.55
C LEU A 390 -19.03 13.57 -5.24
N CYS A 391 -19.17 13.90 -3.95
CA CYS A 391 -19.74 15.17 -3.52
C CYS A 391 -18.60 16.18 -3.32
N GLU A 392 -18.57 17.21 -4.14
CA GLU A 392 -17.49 18.18 -4.22
C GLU A 392 -17.98 19.58 -3.84
N SER A 393 -17.19 20.32 -3.06
CA SER A 393 -17.49 21.71 -2.69
C SER A 393 -16.87 22.67 -3.70
N TYR A 394 -17.66 23.64 -4.15
CA TYR A 394 -17.26 24.70 -5.06
C TYR A 394 -17.70 26.06 -4.53
N THR A 395 -16.88 27.09 -4.76
CA THR A 395 -17.31 28.48 -4.52
C THR A 395 -18.09 28.96 -5.74
N GLY A 396 -19.39 29.22 -5.57
CA GLY A 396 -20.27 29.75 -6.60
C GLY A 396 -19.89 31.19 -6.98
N GLU A 397 -20.42 31.67 -8.11
CA GLU A 397 -20.11 33.00 -8.67
C GLU A 397 -20.45 34.17 -7.71
N ARG A 398 -21.30 33.93 -6.72
CA ARG A 398 -21.72 34.90 -5.69
C ARG A 398 -21.02 34.70 -4.34
N GLY A 399 -20.05 33.81 -4.26
CA GLY A 399 -19.31 33.48 -3.03
C GLY A 399 -20.03 32.51 -2.09
N GLU A 400 -21.14 31.91 -2.53
CA GLU A 400 -21.84 30.84 -1.81
C GLU A 400 -21.16 29.48 -2.00
N GLU A 401 -21.24 28.60 -1.00
CA GLU A 401 -20.73 27.23 -1.10
C GLU A 401 -21.75 26.34 -1.83
N GLU A 402 -21.34 25.76 -2.95
CA GLU A 402 -22.12 24.84 -3.77
C GLU A 402 -21.58 23.42 -3.62
N LEU A 403 -22.38 22.50 -3.09
CA LEU A 403 -22.06 21.06 -3.10
C LEU A 403 -22.58 20.42 -4.39
N LYS A 404 -21.71 19.78 -5.17
CA LYS A 404 -22.05 19.15 -6.46
C LYS A 404 -21.83 17.66 -6.39
N ASN A 405 -22.78 16.88 -6.89
CA ASN A 405 -22.61 15.43 -7.06
C ASN A 405 -22.15 15.16 -8.50
N VAL A 406 -20.91 14.67 -8.64
CA VAL A 406 -20.20 14.53 -9.92
C VAL A 406 -19.71 13.10 -10.12
N ALA A 407 -19.80 12.61 -11.35
CA ALA A 407 -19.20 11.36 -11.80
C ALA A 407 -18.13 11.65 -12.85
N TYR A 408 -17.06 10.85 -12.86
CA TYR A 408 -15.93 10.99 -13.78
C TYR A 408 -15.74 9.73 -14.60
N PHE A 409 -15.24 9.87 -15.82
CA PHE A 409 -14.72 8.78 -16.63
C PHE A 409 -13.20 8.94 -16.68
N LEU A 410 -12.48 7.97 -16.14
CA LEU A 410 -11.03 7.95 -16.08
C LEU A 410 -10.49 6.97 -17.12
N ALA A 411 -9.63 7.45 -18.03
CA ALA A 411 -9.02 6.62 -19.06
C ALA A 411 -8.09 5.55 -18.48
N ALA A 412 -8.16 4.36 -19.08
CA ALA A 412 -7.17 3.30 -18.90
C ALA A 412 -5.76 3.80 -19.21
N GLY A 413 -4.76 3.32 -18.45
CA GLY A 413 -3.35 3.63 -18.69
C GLY A 413 -2.91 5.01 -18.19
N THR A 414 -3.63 6.08 -18.55
CA THR A 414 -3.24 7.47 -18.20
C THR A 414 -3.90 7.99 -16.93
N GLY A 415 -5.13 7.55 -16.64
CA GLY A 415 -5.94 8.06 -15.55
C GLY A 415 -6.57 9.43 -15.78
N ASP A 416 -6.46 9.97 -16.99
CA ASP A 416 -7.03 11.27 -17.33
C ASP A 416 -8.55 11.26 -17.25
N ILE A 417 -9.13 12.38 -16.82
CA ILE A 417 -10.57 12.61 -16.89
C ILE A 417 -10.96 12.85 -18.35
N CYS A 418 -11.54 11.83 -19.00
CA CYS A 418 -12.08 11.93 -20.36
C CYS A 418 -13.49 12.50 -20.40
N GLY A 419 -14.23 12.36 -19.30
CA GLY A 419 -15.61 12.82 -19.17
C GLY A 419 -15.95 13.13 -17.72
N SER A 420 -16.84 14.09 -17.53
CA SER A 420 -17.45 14.34 -16.23
C SER A 420 -18.92 14.67 -16.42
N TYR A 421 -19.73 14.35 -15.41
CA TYR A 421 -21.14 14.67 -15.40
C TYR A 421 -21.59 15.03 -13.99
N GLN A 422 -22.23 16.19 -13.86
CA GLN A 422 -22.87 16.62 -12.62
C GLN A 422 -24.35 16.24 -12.66
N LYS A 423 -24.85 15.63 -11.59
CA LYS A 423 -26.24 15.20 -11.45
C LYS A 423 -27.20 16.36 -11.73
N ARG A 424 -28.12 16.17 -12.68
CA ARG A 424 -29.12 17.19 -13.05
C ARG A 424 -30.42 16.98 -12.29
N ASN A 425 -30.91 15.74 -12.23
CA ASN A 425 -32.14 15.44 -11.52
C ASN A 425 -31.83 15.03 -10.08
N LEU A 426 -31.80 16.03 -9.19
CA LEU A 426 -31.68 15.79 -7.75
C LEU A 426 -32.94 15.11 -7.23
N TRP A 427 -32.75 13.98 -6.54
CA TRP A 427 -33.83 13.34 -5.80
C TRP A 427 -34.32 14.29 -4.71
N HIS A 428 -35.62 14.25 -4.38
CA HIS A 428 -36.19 15.28 -3.51
C HIS A 428 -35.49 15.46 -2.14
N PRO A 429 -34.90 14.43 -1.48
CA PRO A 429 -34.16 14.60 -0.24
C PRO A 429 -32.79 15.26 -0.44
N GLU A 430 -32.23 15.22 -1.65
CA GLU A 430 -30.92 15.78 -1.98
C GLU A 430 -30.99 17.29 -2.27
N ARG A 431 -32.14 17.76 -2.76
CA ARG A 431 -32.35 19.15 -3.21
C ARG A 431 -32.00 20.23 -2.18
N PRO A 432 -32.18 20.04 -0.85
CA PRO A 432 -31.76 21.04 0.13
C PRO A 432 -30.24 21.16 0.28
N TYR A 433 -29.48 20.16 -0.15
CA TYR A 433 -28.05 20.04 0.14
C TYR A 433 -27.17 20.14 -1.11
N LEU A 434 -27.68 19.71 -2.27
CA LEU A 434 -26.91 19.63 -3.50
C LEU A 434 -27.34 20.68 -4.53
N THR A 435 -26.38 21.08 -5.35
CA THR A 435 -26.54 22.03 -6.43
C THR A 435 -26.82 21.30 -7.73
N LEU A 436 -27.88 21.71 -8.42
CA LEU A 436 -28.35 21.12 -9.67
C LEU A 436 -27.37 21.37 -10.82
N GLY A 437 -27.00 20.31 -11.55
CA GLY A 437 -26.16 20.41 -12.74
C GLY A 437 -26.82 21.16 -13.89
N ARG A 438 -26.10 22.13 -14.48
CA ARG A 438 -26.62 22.95 -15.59
C ARG A 438 -26.01 22.61 -16.94
N ASN A 439 -24.88 21.92 -16.97
CA ASN A 439 -24.16 21.57 -18.19
C ASN A 439 -24.98 20.62 -19.08
N PRO A 440 -24.89 20.74 -20.43
CA PRO A 440 -25.55 19.81 -21.34
C PRO A 440 -25.05 18.37 -21.13
N HIS A 441 -25.88 17.39 -21.47
CA HIS A 441 -25.45 16.00 -21.49
C HIS A 441 -24.56 15.77 -22.72
N LEU A 442 -23.27 15.56 -22.49
CA LEU A 442 -22.29 15.33 -23.55
C LEU A 442 -21.63 13.97 -23.35
N ALA A 443 -21.46 13.24 -24.45
CA ALA A 443 -20.77 11.97 -24.48
C ALA A 443 -19.26 12.21 -24.59
N ALA A 444 -18.47 11.65 -23.68
CA ALA A 444 -17.03 11.70 -23.76
C ALA A 444 -16.50 10.77 -24.85
N GLY A 445 -15.44 11.18 -25.54
CA GLY A 445 -14.64 10.26 -26.34
C GLY A 445 -13.92 9.29 -25.40
N THR A 446 -13.95 8.00 -25.71
CA THR A 446 -13.26 6.99 -24.91
C THR A 446 -12.08 6.39 -25.67
N PRO A 447 -11.06 5.87 -24.98
CA PRO A 447 -10.00 5.10 -25.61
C PRO A 447 -10.47 3.72 -26.11
N LEU A 448 -11.69 3.29 -25.75
CA LEU A 448 -12.27 2.05 -26.23
C LEU A 448 -12.58 2.12 -27.73
N LYS A 449 -12.32 1.02 -28.44
CA LYS A 449 -12.60 0.88 -29.87
C LYS A 449 -13.45 -0.35 -30.12
N ASP A 450 -14.33 -0.26 -31.11
CA ASP A 450 -15.02 -1.44 -31.63
C ASP A 450 -14.06 -2.33 -32.46
N ILE A 451 -14.56 -3.49 -32.90
CA ILE A 451 -13.82 -4.46 -33.73
C ILE A 451 -13.31 -3.88 -35.06
N ASN A 452 -13.87 -2.76 -35.52
CA ASN A 452 -13.48 -2.06 -36.75
C ASN A 452 -12.57 -0.87 -36.47
N GLY A 453 -12.16 -0.65 -35.22
CA GLY A 453 -11.28 0.44 -34.80
C GLY A 453 -11.97 1.79 -34.59
N LYS A 454 -13.31 1.86 -34.64
CA LYS A 454 -14.06 3.08 -34.34
C LYS A 454 -14.04 3.34 -32.84
N SER A 455 -13.60 4.53 -32.44
CA SER A 455 -13.66 4.98 -31.05
C SER A 455 -15.10 5.03 -30.56
N LEU A 456 -15.34 4.43 -29.40
CA LEU A 456 -16.63 4.49 -28.71
C LEU A 456 -16.75 5.80 -27.95
N ARG A 457 -17.98 6.28 -27.83
CA ARG A 457 -18.30 7.41 -26.95
C ARG A 457 -19.15 6.94 -25.77
N ALA A 458 -18.83 7.44 -24.57
CA ALA A 458 -19.53 7.09 -23.34
C ALA A 458 -20.20 8.31 -22.73
N GLY A 459 -21.47 8.16 -22.35
CA GLY A 459 -22.21 9.11 -21.54
C GLY A 459 -22.22 8.69 -20.07
N LEU A 460 -22.32 9.68 -19.18
CA LEU A 460 -22.50 9.49 -17.75
C LEU A 460 -23.85 10.08 -17.32
N LEU A 461 -24.57 9.35 -16.45
CA LEU A 461 -25.72 9.84 -15.69
C LEU A 461 -25.57 9.38 -14.23
N ILE A 462 -26.32 9.96 -13.30
CA ILE A 462 -26.18 9.61 -11.87
C ILE A 462 -27.53 9.21 -11.28
N CYS A 463 -27.60 7.97 -10.79
CA CYS A 463 -28.68 7.46 -9.94
C CYS A 463 -30.09 7.86 -10.46
N TRP A 464 -30.74 8.82 -9.79
CA TRP A 464 -32.10 9.31 -10.09
C TRP A 464 -32.30 9.85 -11.51
N ASP A 465 -31.22 10.26 -12.20
CA ASP A 465 -31.27 10.64 -13.62
C ASP A 465 -31.79 9.51 -14.52
N LEU A 466 -31.61 8.23 -14.14
CA LEU A 466 -32.13 7.05 -14.84
C LEU A 466 -33.63 7.14 -15.14
N THR A 467 -34.39 7.76 -14.23
CA THR A 467 -35.85 7.82 -14.33
C THR A 467 -36.34 8.68 -15.49
N PHE A 468 -35.51 9.61 -15.97
CA PHE A 468 -35.84 10.59 -17.00
C PHE A 468 -35.23 10.20 -18.36
N PRO A 469 -36.03 9.94 -19.41
CA PRO A 469 -35.51 9.55 -20.73
C PRO A 469 -34.65 10.63 -21.41
N GLU A 470 -34.86 11.91 -21.06
CA GLU A 470 -34.28 13.06 -21.76
C GLU A 470 -32.75 13.05 -21.73
N GLY A 471 -32.16 12.65 -20.60
CA GLY A 471 -30.70 12.56 -20.46
C GLY A 471 -30.09 11.52 -21.42
N PHE A 472 -30.75 10.37 -21.57
CA PHE A 472 -30.30 9.31 -22.48
C PHE A 472 -30.40 9.77 -23.94
N ARG A 473 -31.52 10.40 -24.30
CA ARG A 473 -31.74 10.91 -25.66
C ARG A 473 -30.68 11.95 -26.03
N ALA A 474 -30.39 12.88 -25.13
CA ALA A 474 -29.37 13.90 -25.34
C ALA A 474 -27.97 13.27 -25.52
N LEU A 475 -27.60 12.29 -24.69
CA LEU A 475 -26.32 11.58 -24.81
C LEU A 475 -26.20 10.82 -26.13
N VAL A 476 -27.27 10.14 -26.56
CA VAL A 476 -27.26 9.39 -27.83
C VAL A 476 -27.30 10.31 -29.04
N GLN A 477 -27.97 11.45 -28.97
CA GLN A 477 -27.90 12.49 -30.00
C GLN A 477 -26.47 13.04 -30.15
N ASP A 478 -25.72 13.18 -29.04
CA ASP A 478 -24.30 13.50 -29.06
C ASP A 478 -23.40 12.29 -29.43
N GLY A 479 -24.00 11.12 -29.66
CA GLY A 479 -23.33 9.95 -30.22
C GLY A 479 -22.81 8.94 -29.19
N ALA A 480 -23.31 8.94 -27.95
CA ALA A 480 -22.95 7.91 -26.97
C ALA A 480 -23.32 6.51 -27.48
N ASP A 481 -22.36 5.58 -27.50
CA ASP A 481 -22.59 4.15 -27.74
C ASP A 481 -22.89 3.42 -26.41
N LEU A 482 -22.31 3.94 -25.32
CA LEU A 482 -22.40 3.42 -23.96
C LEU A 482 -22.89 4.50 -23.00
N ILE A 483 -23.78 4.17 -22.06
CA ILE A 483 -24.22 5.06 -20.99
C ILE A 483 -24.00 4.35 -19.65
N ILE A 484 -23.18 4.95 -18.79
CA ILE A 484 -22.81 4.40 -17.49
C ILE A 484 -23.44 5.23 -16.37
N ILE A 485 -23.98 4.53 -15.37
CA ILE A 485 -24.79 5.12 -14.32
C ILE A 485 -24.31 4.58 -12.96
N PRO A 486 -23.36 5.26 -12.30
CA PRO A 486 -23.09 5.03 -10.89
C PRO A 486 -24.30 5.44 -10.04
N ALA A 487 -24.65 4.61 -9.06
CA ALA A 487 -25.81 4.82 -8.22
C ALA A 487 -25.62 4.30 -6.80
N TYR A 488 -26.35 4.92 -5.88
CA TYR A 488 -26.73 4.32 -4.60
C TYR A 488 -28.26 4.30 -4.56
N TRP A 489 -28.84 3.18 -4.97
CA TRP A 489 -30.27 2.95 -5.06
C TRP A 489 -30.64 1.74 -4.21
N SER A 490 -31.21 2.01 -3.04
CA SER A 490 -31.63 0.95 -2.12
C SER A 490 -32.77 0.14 -2.73
N THR A 491 -32.55 -1.16 -2.90
CA THR A 491 -33.61 -2.09 -3.35
C THR A 491 -34.61 -2.41 -2.25
N ALA A 492 -34.30 -2.03 -1.00
CA ALA A 492 -35.17 -2.28 0.13
C ALA A 492 -36.40 -1.35 0.13
N GLY A 493 -36.36 -0.20 -0.54
CA GLY A 493 -37.48 0.75 -0.62
C GLY A 493 -37.97 1.30 0.74
N GLY A 494 -38.97 2.19 0.70
CA GLY A 494 -39.71 2.63 1.89
C GLY A 494 -40.66 1.53 2.39
N GLU A 495 -40.97 1.52 3.69
CA GLU A 495 -41.87 0.52 4.30
C GLU A 495 -43.24 0.47 3.60
N ASP A 496 -43.77 1.64 3.22
CA ASP A 496 -45.05 1.78 2.50
C ASP A 496 -45.03 1.11 1.11
N ILE A 497 -43.91 1.19 0.39
CA ILE A 497 -43.75 0.59 -0.95
C ILE A 497 -43.60 -0.92 -0.82
N ARG A 498 -42.82 -1.40 0.16
CA ARG A 498 -42.63 -2.84 0.42
C ARG A 498 -43.94 -3.55 0.78
N GLN A 499 -44.84 -2.88 1.48
CA GLN A 499 -46.17 -3.43 1.79
C GLN A 499 -47.02 -3.67 0.54
N LEU A 500 -46.83 -2.87 -0.52
CA LEU A 500 -47.54 -3.03 -1.79
C LEU A 500 -46.85 -4.04 -2.70
N ASN A 501 -45.53 -3.98 -2.82
CA ASN A 501 -44.71 -4.92 -3.56
C ASN A 501 -43.28 -4.92 -2.99
N GLY A 502 -42.87 -6.04 -2.37
CA GLY A 502 -41.55 -6.20 -1.78
C GLY A 502 -40.39 -6.04 -2.77
N ASP A 503 -40.66 -6.28 -4.06
CA ASP A 503 -39.68 -6.19 -5.14
C ASP A 503 -39.87 -4.94 -6.02
N ALA A 504 -40.67 -3.95 -5.58
CA ALA A 504 -41.04 -2.79 -6.41
C ALA A 504 -39.85 -2.07 -7.04
N GLU A 505 -38.79 -1.84 -6.26
CA GLU A 505 -37.57 -1.17 -6.72
C GLU A 505 -36.80 -2.02 -7.75
N ILE A 506 -36.76 -3.35 -7.54
CA ILE A 506 -36.11 -4.28 -8.46
C ILE A 506 -36.87 -4.32 -9.79
N VAL A 507 -38.20 -4.42 -9.73
CA VAL A 507 -39.08 -4.40 -10.92
C VAL A 507 -38.92 -3.08 -11.68
N PHE A 508 -38.86 -1.96 -10.97
CA PHE A 508 -38.64 -0.65 -11.57
C PHE A 508 -37.30 -0.60 -12.31
N LEU A 509 -36.20 -0.96 -11.64
CA LEU A 509 -34.86 -0.94 -12.23
C LEU A 509 -34.75 -1.87 -13.44
N ASP A 510 -35.26 -3.10 -13.35
CA ASP A 510 -35.25 -4.07 -14.46
C ASP A 510 -35.99 -3.55 -15.70
N SER A 511 -37.18 -2.99 -15.47
CA SER A 511 -38.02 -2.45 -16.54
C SER A 511 -37.37 -1.22 -17.19
N VAL A 512 -36.88 -0.29 -16.38
CA VAL A 512 -36.34 0.98 -16.88
C VAL A 512 -35.02 0.77 -17.59
N LEU A 513 -34.09 -0.01 -17.04
CA LEU A 513 -32.79 -0.26 -17.69
C LEU A 513 -32.97 -0.92 -19.06
N THR A 514 -33.86 -1.90 -19.16
CA THR A 514 -34.22 -2.55 -20.44
C THR A 514 -34.84 -1.57 -21.42
N ALA A 515 -35.81 -0.76 -20.96
CA ALA A 515 -36.42 0.25 -21.79
C ALA A 515 -35.41 1.30 -22.30
N ARG A 516 -34.51 1.78 -21.43
CA ARG A 516 -33.48 2.78 -21.77
C ARG A 516 -32.49 2.25 -22.79
N ALA A 517 -32.05 1.00 -22.67
CA ALA A 517 -31.16 0.39 -23.65
C ALA A 517 -31.84 0.26 -25.02
N PHE A 518 -33.11 -0.18 -25.04
CA PHE A 518 -33.87 -0.37 -26.28
C PHE A 518 -34.22 0.97 -26.97
N GLU A 519 -34.83 1.91 -26.25
CA GLU A 519 -35.36 3.15 -26.83
C GLU A 519 -34.26 4.10 -27.34
N ASN A 520 -33.01 3.90 -26.91
CA ASN A 520 -31.86 4.72 -27.31
C ASN A 520 -30.86 3.95 -28.18
N ASN A 521 -31.11 2.66 -28.42
CA ASN A 521 -30.17 1.75 -29.07
C ASN A 521 -28.73 1.93 -28.52
N ALA A 522 -28.55 1.79 -27.21
CA ALA A 522 -27.29 2.02 -26.51
C ALA A 522 -27.05 0.96 -25.43
N VAL A 523 -25.79 0.67 -25.12
CA VAL A 523 -25.46 -0.17 -23.97
C VAL A 523 -25.67 0.65 -22.70
N VAL A 524 -26.40 0.11 -21.73
CA VAL A 524 -26.63 0.74 -20.42
C VAL A 524 -25.93 -0.09 -19.35
N VAL A 525 -25.03 0.55 -18.62
CA VAL A 525 -24.31 -0.02 -17.48
C VAL A 525 -24.78 0.68 -16.22
N PHE A 526 -25.47 -0.05 -15.36
CA PHE A 526 -25.95 0.45 -14.07
C PHE A 526 -25.14 -0.21 -12.96
N CYS A 527 -24.34 0.58 -12.26
CA CYS A 527 -23.48 0.14 -11.17
C CYS A 527 -24.03 0.73 -9.87
N ASN A 528 -24.52 -0.11 -8.98
CA ASN A 528 -25.33 0.28 -7.84
C ASN A 528 -24.80 -0.29 -6.53
N ALA A 529 -24.22 0.56 -5.69
CA ALA A 529 -23.79 0.19 -4.35
C ALA A 529 -24.97 -0.15 -3.41
N GLY A 530 -26.18 0.32 -3.72
CA GLY A 530 -27.40 0.02 -2.98
C GLY A 530 -28.04 -1.34 -3.32
N GLY A 531 -27.42 -2.13 -4.21
CA GLY A 531 -27.84 -3.48 -4.56
C GLY A 531 -27.73 -3.81 -6.06
N LEU A 532 -28.87 -3.93 -6.74
CA LEU A 532 -28.95 -4.46 -8.11
C LEU A 532 -28.07 -3.70 -9.11
N SER A 533 -27.03 -4.36 -9.64
CA SER A 533 -26.13 -3.84 -10.70
C SER A 533 -26.21 -4.70 -11.95
N ARG A 534 -26.23 -4.11 -13.15
CA ARG A 534 -26.43 -4.83 -14.43
C ARG A 534 -25.82 -4.14 -15.65
N VAL A 535 -25.55 -4.95 -16.68
CA VAL A 535 -25.25 -4.50 -18.05
C VAL A 535 -26.38 -4.92 -18.97
N THR A 536 -26.96 -3.97 -19.70
CA THR A 536 -28.14 -4.17 -20.55
C THR A 536 -27.88 -3.66 -21.97
N LEU A 537 -28.24 -4.48 -22.96
CA LEU A 537 -28.10 -4.17 -24.37
C LEU A 537 -29.47 -4.09 -25.06
N PRO A 538 -29.59 -3.34 -26.17
CA PRO A 538 -30.75 -3.46 -27.03
C PRO A 538 -30.86 -4.89 -27.56
N ILE A 539 -32.09 -5.37 -27.81
CA ILE A 539 -32.41 -6.74 -28.26
C ILE A 539 -32.17 -7.83 -27.20
N LEU A 540 -30.96 -7.92 -26.65
CA LEU A 540 -30.57 -8.99 -25.74
C LEU A 540 -31.10 -8.80 -24.31
N GLY A 541 -31.46 -7.56 -23.94
CA GLY A 541 -31.81 -7.24 -22.57
C GLY A 541 -30.59 -7.32 -21.66
N SER A 542 -30.78 -7.77 -20.43
CA SER A 542 -29.68 -7.88 -19.46
C SER A 542 -28.79 -9.09 -19.71
N LEU A 543 -27.47 -8.88 -19.66
CA LEU A 543 -26.48 -9.96 -19.71
C LEU A 543 -26.24 -10.67 -18.37
N GLY A 544 -26.59 -10.04 -17.25
CA GLY A 544 -26.54 -10.63 -15.91
C GLY A 544 -26.80 -9.59 -14.82
N SER A 545 -26.72 -10.00 -13.56
CA SER A 545 -26.98 -9.13 -12.42
C SER A 545 -26.19 -9.52 -11.18
N ILE A 546 -25.72 -8.51 -10.45
CA ILE A 546 -25.27 -8.67 -9.07
C ILE A 546 -26.49 -8.38 -8.18
N PRO A 547 -26.96 -9.36 -7.37
CA PRO A 547 -28.09 -9.16 -6.47
C PRO A 547 -27.74 -8.25 -5.29
N PRO A 548 -28.73 -7.72 -4.55
CA PRO A 548 -28.49 -6.93 -3.35
C PRO A 548 -27.71 -7.70 -2.27
N CYS A 549 -26.89 -6.98 -1.49
CA CYS A 549 -26.17 -7.48 -0.30
C CYS A 549 -25.01 -8.46 -0.55
N GLU A 550 -24.44 -8.49 -1.75
CA GLU A 550 -23.21 -9.24 -2.04
C GLU A 550 -22.07 -8.30 -2.49
N ASP A 551 -20.96 -8.28 -1.74
CA ASP A 551 -19.72 -7.64 -2.16
C ASP A 551 -19.06 -8.50 -3.25
N LYS A 552 -19.44 -8.24 -4.50
CA LYS A 552 -19.05 -9.06 -5.66
C LYS A 552 -18.53 -8.20 -6.81
N VAL A 553 -17.51 -8.70 -7.49
CA VAL A 553 -17.07 -8.20 -8.80
C VAL A 553 -17.50 -9.20 -9.86
N GLU A 554 -18.14 -8.72 -10.93
CA GLU A 554 -18.58 -9.56 -12.05
C GLU A 554 -18.14 -8.95 -13.39
N VAL A 555 -17.64 -9.80 -14.28
CA VAL A 555 -17.13 -9.40 -15.60
C VAL A 555 -18.11 -9.87 -16.67
N PHE A 556 -18.62 -8.92 -17.46
CA PHE A 556 -19.53 -9.20 -18.57
C PHE A 556 -18.83 -8.99 -19.92
N GLY A 557 -18.87 -10.00 -20.79
CA GLY A 557 -18.48 -9.84 -22.18
C GLY A 557 -19.59 -9.14 -22.96
N VAL A 558 -19.30 -7.98 -23.55
CA VAL A 558 -20.28 -7.15 -24.28
C VAL A 558 -19.96 -7.17 -25.77
N ASP A 559 -20.87 -7.72 -26.57
CA ASP A 559 -20.79 -7.66 -28.03
C ASP A 559 -21.48 -6.39 -28.55
N LEU A 560 -20.68 -5.46 -29.07
CA LEU A 560 -21.16 -4.17 -29.58
C LEU A 560 -21.78 -4.26 -30.98
N ASP A 561 -21.60 -5.37 -31.71
CA ASP A 561 -22.26 -5.55 -33.01
C ASP A 561 -23.80 -5.56 -32.88
N VAL A 562 -24.30 -5.88 -31.69
CA VAL A 562 -25.72 -5.77 -31.33
C VAL A 562 -26.27 -4.37 -31.58
N LEU A 563 -25.49 -3.31 -31.36
CA LEU A 563 -25.92 -1.92 -31.64
C LEU A 563 -26.12 -1.68 -33.14
N ARG A 564 -25.24 -2.25 -33.99
CA ARG A 564 -25.37 -2.19 -35.45
C ARG A 564 -26.61 -2.94 -35.90
N VAL A 565 -26.80 -4.17 -35.41
CA VAL A 565 -27.98 -4.99 -35.73
C VAL A 565 -29.28 -4.27 -35.33
N ALA A 566 -29.32 -3.68 -34.14
CA ALA A 566 -30.45 -2.90 -33.68
C ALA A 566 -30.67 -1.64 -34.53
N GLU A 567 -29.62 -0.92 -34.95
CA GLU A 567 -29.78 0.26 -35.80
C GLU A 567 -30.27 -0.10 -37.21
N GLU A 568 -29.79 -1.21 -37.79
CA GLU A 568 -30.25 -1.68 -39.10
C GLU A 568 -31.74 -2.04 -39.12
N ARG A 569 -32.25 -2.55 -37.99
CA ARG A 569 -33.65 -3.02 -37.87
C ARG A 569 -34.61 -1.93 -37.40
N TYR A 570 -34.24 -1.21 -36.35
CA TYR A 570 -35.13 -0.26 -35.70
C TYR A 570 -34.88 1.20 -36.11
N LYS A 571 -33.67 1.54 -36.55
CA LYS A 571 -33.29 2.88 -37.05
C LYS A 571 -33.59 4.03 -36.08
N ILE A 572 -33.61 3.74 -34.78
CA ILE A 572 -34.02 4.69 -33.73
C ILE A 572 -33.13 5.93 -33.75
N ARG A 573 -31.80 5.77 -33.79
CA ARG A 573 -30.88 6.90 -33.77
C ARG A 573 -31.01 7.72 -35.04
N LYS A 574 -31.18 7.05 -36.19
CA LYS A 574 -31.43 7.72 -37.47
C LYS A 574 -32.72 8.54 -37.45
N ASP A 575 -33.79 8.02 -36.86
CA ASP A 575 -35.07 8.74 -36.75
C ASP A 575 -34.94 9.95 -35.83
N MET A 576 -34.17 9.85 -34.74
CA MET A 576 -33.88 11.00 -33.85
C MET A 576 -33.08 12.12 -34.53
N GLN A 577 -32.28 11.79 -35.54
CA GLN A 577 -31.50 12.75 -36.33
C GLN A 577 -32.29 13.33 -37.52
N SER A 578 -33.48 12.77 -37.81
CA SER A 578 -34.34 13.22 -38.91
C SER A 578 -34.87 14.64 -38.68
N LEU A 579 -35.05 15.39 -39.76
CA LEU A 579 -35.76 16.68 -39.73
C LEU A 579 -37.22 16.53 -39.29
N GLU A 580 -37.78 15.33 -39.43
CA GLU A 580 -39.15 14.99 -39.03
C GLU A 580 -39.28 14.61 -37.55
N TRP A 581 -38.16 14.55 -36.80
CA TRP A 581 -38.17 14.27 -35.37
C TRP A 581 -38.88 15.40 -34.59
N GLN A 582 -39.93 15.03 -33.84
CA GLN A 582 -40.84 15.98 -33.18
C GLN A 582 -40.47 16.30 -31.72
N TYR A 583 -39.48 15.62 -31.14
CA TYR A 583 -39.12 15.76 -29.71
C TYR A 583 -37.73 16.39 -29.55
N LYS A 584 -37.56 17.61 -30.07
CA LYS A 584 -36.30 18.37 -30.01
C LYS A 584 -36.05 19.01 -28.66
#